data_AF-A0A7C9P836-F1
#
_entry.id   AF-A0A7C9P836-F1
#
_cell.length_a   1.000
_cell.length_b   1.000
_cell.length_c   1.000
_cell.angle_alpha   90.00
_cell.angle_beta   90.00
_cell.angle_gamma   90.00
#
_symmetry.space_group_name_H-M   'P 1'
#
loop_
_entity.id
_entity.type
_entity.pdbx_description
1 polymer ?
#
loop_
_entity_poly.entity_id
_entity_poly.type
_entity_poly.pdbx_seq_one_letter_code
_entity_poly.pdbx_strand_id
1 'polypeptide(L)'
;MPARERYPHLPKSVEYAHIGWDFFILAAVVINLSLLLFDSLFLIEPINQAIASITPGFHDAYDTVIHSRFITIDLFFVGIFIADVLLSWAVAIAERRYHRWFFYPFVHWYDVLGCIPLGGFRLLRVLRVVSLLNRLHRLRLIDVTKWSSYRFFAKYYDILLEELSDRIALRLLGNVQQQVVASDSLTERVIDRVLMPRKAQLIHEISQRLEATVGQAYQQNRIAIMAAIDDLVSRTLKESPEIQKLHRLPMGQTASNAMQASLSGVAQRLVDELAQGIHSTEFRQLIERTAESGFDSWLAVDETSAHVTEQVLYDILEMLKDQVRQQRWKGRYE
;
A
#
# COMPACT_ATOMS: atom_id res chain seq x y z
N MET A 1 27.92 15.08 -12.02
CA MET A 1 28.17 16.35 -12.72
C MET A 1 29.64 16.41 -13.08
N PRO A 2 29.99 16.68 -14.35
CA PRO A 2 31.38 16.88 -14.74
C PRO A 2 31.98 18.06 -13.95
N ALA A 3 33.25 17.97 -13.57
CA ALA A 3 33.94 18.96 -12.73
C ALA A 3 33.86 20.40 -13.29
N ARG A 4 33.68 20.54 -14.61
CA ARG A 4 33.53 21.83 -15.32
C ARG A 4 32.24 22.60 -15.03
N GLU A 5 31.17 21.95 -14.60
CA GLU A 5 29.88 22.64 -14.36
C GLU A 5 29.75 23.20 -12.93
N ARG A 6 30.72 22.92 -12.06
CA ARG A 6 30.60 23.26 -10.64
C ARG A 6 31.02 24.70 -10.30
N TYR A 7 31.67 25.40 -11.26
CA TYR A 7 32.27 26.73 -11.07
C TYR A 7 32.16 27.62 -12.33
N PRO A 8 31.01 28.28 -12.58
CA PRO A 8 30.94 29.29 -13.61
C PRO A 8 31.59 30.59 -13.08
N HIS A 9 32.60 31.09 -13.80
CA HIS A 9 33.22 32.43 -13.63
C HIS A 9 34.33 32.65 -12.59
N LEU A 10 35.26 31.71 -12.38
CA LEU A 10 36.50 31.96 -11.63
C LEU A 10 37.70 32.26 -12.55
N PRO A 11 38.69 33.07 -12.11
CA PRO A 11 39.92 33.28 -12.89
C PRO A 11 40.62 31.95 -13.16
N LYS A 12 41.19 31.78 -14.35
CA LYS A 12 41.80 30.50 -14.79
C LYS A 12 42.78 29.90 -13.76
N SER A 13 43.54 30.72 -13.04
CA SER A 13 44.47 30.27 -11.98
C SER A 13 43.77 29.59 -10.79
N VAL A 14 42.58 30.05 -10.42
CA VAL A 14 41.78 29.49 -9.33
C VAL A 14 41.09 28.20 -9.77
N GLU A 15 40.65 28.13 -11.04
CA GLU A 15 40.12 26.89 -11.62
C GLU A 15 41.16 25.76 -11.61
N TYR A 16 42.40 26.02 -12.01
CA TYR A 16 43.48 25.02 -11.95
C TYR A 16 43.83 24.62 -10.50
N ALA A 17 43.77 25.56 -9.55
CA ALA A 17 44.00 25.26 -8.15
C ALA A 17 42.92 24.32 -7.58
N HIS A 18 41.65 24.54 -7.91
CA HIS A 18 40.56 23.64 -7.51
C HIS A 18 40.69 22.24 -8.13
N ILE A 19 41.05 22.15 -9.41
CA ILE A 19 41.27 20.85 -10.07
C ILE A 19 42.45 20.11 -9.42
N GLY A 20 43.54 20.82 -9.10
CA GLY A 20 44.68 20.25 -8.40
C GLY A 20 44.32 19.75 -7.00
N TRP A 21 43.52 20.51 -6.26
CA TRP A 21 43.01 20.12 -4.95
C TRP A 21 42.11 18.89 -5.03
N ASP A 22 41.16 18.86 -5.97
CA ASP A 22 40.27 17.71 -6.20
C ASP A 22 41.09 16.44 -6.53
N PHE A 23 42.13 16.57 -7.35
CA PHE A 23 43.03 15.45 -7.67
C PHE A 23 43.85 14.99 -6.46
N PHE A 24 44.34 15.91 -5.64
CA PHE A 24 45.08 15.59 -4.42
C PHE A 24 44.19 14.83 -3.43
N ILE A 25 42.99 15.34 -3.16
CA ILE A 25 42.02 14.71 -2.28
C ILE A 25 41.62 13.34 -2.81
N LEU A 26 41.43 13.22 -4.12
CA LEU A 26 41.18 11.94 -4.76
C LEU A 26 42.32 10.94 -4.56
N ALA A 27 43.57 11.35 -4.82
CA ALA A 27 44.74 10.50 -4.62
C ALA A 27 44.85 10.07 -3.15
N ALA A 28 44.61 10.98 -2.21
CA ALA A 28 44.55 10.69 -0.79
C ALA A 28 43.45 9.66 -0.44
N VAL A 29 42.25 9.76 -1.04
CA VAL A 29 41.17 8.78 -0.86
C VAL A 29 41.56 7.40 -1.38
N VAL A 30 42.16 7.32 -2.58
CA VAL A 30 42.59 6.05 -3.17
C VAL A 30 43.69 5.40 -2.32
N ILE A 31 44.71 6.16 -1.94
CA ILE A 31 45.81 5.67 -1.10
C ILE A 31 45.28 5.22 0.27
N ASN A 32 44.44 6.02 0.91
CA ASN A 32 43.86 5.67 2.21
C ASN A 32 42.98 4.41 2.11
N LEU A 33 42.15 4.30 1.08
CA LEU A 33 41.33 3.11 0.85
C LEU A 33 42.18 1.86 0.61
N SER A 34 43.26 1.96 -0.18
CA SER A 34 44.20 0.87 -0.41
C SER A 34 44.90 0.44 0.88
N LEU A 35 45.36 1.39 1.69
CA LEU A 35 45.97 1.11 2.99
C LEU A 35 44.98 0.42 3.94
N LEU A 36 43.73 0.88 3.98
CA LEU A 36 42.68 0.33 4.84
C LEU A 36 42.29 -1.10 4.40
N LEU A 37 42.16 -1.34 3.09
CA LEU A 37 41.89 -2.67 2.55
C LEU A 37 43.05 -3.63 2.80
N PHE A 38 44.29 -3.18 2.59
CA PHE A 38 45.47 -4.01 2.80
C PHE A 38 45.67 -4.33 4.28
N ASP A 39 45.50 -3.37 5.18
CA ASP A 39 45.51 -3.59 6.63
C ASP A 39 44.41 -4.57 7.07
N SER A 40 43.21 -4.46 6.49
CA SER A 40 42.10 -5.39 6.76
C SER A 40 42.41 -6.81 6.30
N LEU A 41 43.12 -6.99 5.19
CA LEU A 41 43.58 -8.30 4.71
C LEU A 41 44.71 -8.85 5.58
N PHE A 42 45.63 -8.00 6.04
CA PHE A 42 46.75 -8.38 6.92
C PHE A 42 46.27 -8.84 8.30
N LEU A 43 45.13 -8.34 8.76
CA LEU A 43 44.47 -8.77 10.00
C LEU A 43 43.81 -10.17 9.91
N ILE A 44 43.65 -10.73 8.71
CA ILE A 44 43.08 -12.06 8.50
C ILE A 44 44.19 -13.09 8.63
N GLU A 45 44.17 -13.86 9.72
CA GLU A 45 45.23 -14.81 10.12
C GLU A 45 45.68 -15.77 8.98
N PRO A 46 44.79 -16.43 8.22
CA PRO A 46 45.19 -17.26 7.08
C PRO A 46 45.95 -16.50 5.97
N ILE A 47 45.58 -15.25 5.71
CA ILE A 47 46.19 -14.41 4.66
C ILE A 47 47.54 -13.89 5.16
N ASN A 48 47.62 -13.50 6.44
CA ASN A 48 48.84 -13.09 7.08
C ASN A 48 49.92 -14.19 7.01
N GLN A 49 49.57 -15.43 7.37
CA GLN A 49 50.47 -16.58 7.30
C GLN A 49 50.91 -16.90 5.85
N ALA A 50 50.00 -16.76 4.88
CA ALA A 50 50.34 -16.90 3.47
C ALA A 50 51.34 -15.83 3.00
N ILE A 51 51.16 -14.57 3.41
CA ILE A 51 52.09 -13.49 3.07
C ILE A 51 53.46 -13.69 3.75
N ALA A 52 53.47 -14.11 5.02
CA ALA A 52 54.70 -14.40 5.77
C ALA A 52 55.51 -15.55 5.13
N SER A 53 54.84 -16.57 4.61
CA SER A 53 55.50 -17.72 3.95
C SER A 53 56.03 -17.41 2.54
N ILE A 54 55.38 -16.51 1.80
CA ILE A 54 55.79 -16.15 0.43
C ILE A 54 56.83 -15.04 0.44
N THR A 55 56.71 -14.03 1.33
CA THR A 55 57.62 -12.87 1.35
C THR A 55 57.85 -12.36 2.78
N PRO A 56 58.69 -13.06 3.58
CA PRO A 56 58.93 -12.70 4.97
C PRO A 56 59.54 -11.30 5.15
N GLY A 57 60.45 -10.88 4.27
CA GLY A 57 61.05 -9.53 4.36
C GLY A 57 60.08 -8.37 4.08
N PHE A 58 59.01 -8.61 3.31
CA PHE A 58 57.97 -7.61 3.08
C PHE A 58 56.96 -7.59 4.23
N HIS A 59 56.66 -8.76 4.79
CA HIS A 59 55.80 -8.91 5.98
C HIS A 59 56.38 -8.14 7.18
N ASP A 60 57.66 -8.38 7.51
CA ASP A 60 58.32 -7.71 8.64
C ASP A 60 58.39 -6.19 8.45
N ALA A 61 58.69 -5.74 7.23
CA ALA A 61 58.75 -4.31 6.90
C ALA A 61 57.37 -3.64 7.00
N TYR A 62 56.30 -4.31 6.56
CA TYR A 62 54.94 -3.78 6.65
C TYR A 62 54.45 -3.72 8.11
N ASP A 63 54.68 -4.79 8.88
CA ASP A 63 54.23 -4.86 10.27
C ASP A 63 54.90 -3.80 11.15
N THR A 64 56.22 -3.66 11.03
CA THR A 64 56.99 -2.70 11.85
C THR A 64 56.79 -1.24 11.44
N VAL A 65 56.65 -0.94 10.15
CA VAL A 65 56.60 0.46 9.67
C VAL A 65 55.17 0.97 9.53
N ILE A 66 54.27 0.18 8.96
CA ILE A 66 52.94 0.63 8.53
C ILE A 66 51.87 0.18 9.52
N HIS A 67 51.84 -1.10 9.90
CA HIS A 67 50.81 -1.63 10.81
C HIS A 67 50.92 -1.00 12.22
N SER A 68 52.14 -0.95 12.77
CA SER A 68 52.42 -0.32 14.07
C SER A 68 51.97 1.15 14.16
N ARG A 69 52.06 1.90 13.04
CA ARG A 69 51.71 3.33 12.97
C ARG A 69 50.41 3.61 12.22
N PHE A 70 49.62 2.57 11.95
CA PHE A 70 48.44 2.67 11.10
C PHE A 70 47.44 3.72 11.61
N ILE A 71 47.21 3.77 12.93
CA ILE A 71 46.31 4.74 13.56
C ILE A 71 46.79 6.18 13.30
N THR A 72 48.09 6.44 13.41
CA THR A 72 48.67 7.78 13.19
C THR A 72 48.57 8.19 11.72
N ILE A 73 48.86 7.26 10.81
CA ILE A 73 48.76 7.49 9.36
C ILE A 73 47.29 7.74 8.97
N ASP A 74 46.37 6.92 9.45
CA ASP A 74 44.93 7.08 9.23
C ASP A 74 44.44 8.43 9.79
N LEU A 75 44.86 8.82 10.99
CA LEU A 75 44.48 10.10 11.60
C LEU A 75 44.92 11.30 10.75
N PHE A 76 46.08 11.21 10.08
CA PHE A 76 46.55 12.26 9.17
C PHE A 76 45.63 12.39 7.95
N PHE A 77 45.28 11.27 7.31
CA PHE A 77 44.30 11.26 6.21
C PHE A 77 42.93 11.78 6.65
N VAL A 78 42.48 11.40 7.85
CA VAL A 78 41.24 11.90 8.44
C VAL A 78 41.29 13.41 8.65
N GLY A 79 42.41 13.95 9.13
CA GLY A 79 42.62 15.39 9.28
C GLY A 79 42.49 16.13 7.93
N ILE A 80 43.08 15.58 6.86
CA ILE A 80 42.94 16.11 5.50
C ILE A 80 41.47 16.10 5.06
N PHE A 81 40.74 14.99 5.26
CA PHE A 81 39.34 14.90 4.85
C PHE A 81 38.40 15.79 5.67
N ILE A 82 38.65 15.95 6.97
CA ILE A 82 37.92 16.92 7.80
C ILE A 82 38.13 18.33 7.26
N ALA A 83 39.38 18.70 6.98
CA ALA A 83 39.69 20.01 6.42
C ALA A 83 39.00 20.24 5.07
N ASP A 84 39.02 19.25 4.18
CA ASP A 84 38.32 19.28 2.89
C ASP A 84 36.81 19.48 3.03
N VAL A 85 36.18 18.75 3.96
CA VAL A 85 34.74 18.86 4.24
C VAL A 85 34.40 20.22 4.83
N LEU A 86 35.21 20.74 5.76
CA LEU A 86 35.02 22.06 6.36
C LEU A 86 35.19 23.18 5.35
N LEU A 87 36.20 23.10 4.47
CA LEU A 87 36.42 24.06 3.39
C LEU A 87 35.25 24.04 2.41
N SER A 88 34.82 22.85 1.98
CA SER A 88 33.68 22.69 1.08
C SER A 88 32.38 23.19 1.70
N TRP A 89 32.20 23.00 3.02
CA TRP A 89 31.07 23.55 3.77
C TRP A 89 31.11 25.08 3.83
N ALA A 90 32.28 25.67 4.11
CA ALA A 90 32.46 27.11 4.13
C ALA A 90 32.16 27.75 2.76
N VAL A 91 32.63 27.13 1.67
CA VAL A 91 32.31 27.57 0.29
C VAL A 91 30.81 27.46 0.02
N ALA A 92 30.16 26.36 0.43
CA ALA A 92 28.71 26.18 0.24
C ALA A 92 27.87 27.21 1.02
N ILE A 93 28.35 27.66 2.19
CA ILE A 93 27.73 28.75 2.96
C ILE A 93 27.91 30.09 2.22
N ALA A 94 29.12 30.36 1.71
CA ALA A 94 29.42 31.59 0.98
C ALA A 94 28.58 31.71 -0.30
N GLU A 95 28.42 30.61 -1.04
CA GLU A 95 27.63 30.56 -2.28
C GLU A 95 26.11 30.41 -2.05
N ARG A 96 25.64 30.32 -0.79
CA ARG A 96 24.23 30.14 -0.42
C ARG A 96 23.54 29.00 -1.18
N ARG A 97 24.25 27.90 -1.46
CA ARG A 97 23.73 26.75 -2.22
C ARG A 97 22.57 26.01 -1.54
N TYR A 98 22.38 26.21 -0.24
CA TYR A 98 21.32 25.59 0.56
C TYR A 98 20.52 26.64 1.30
N HIS A 99 19.19 26.43 1.41
CA HIS A 99 18.30 27.32 2.16
C HIS A 99 18.71 27.52 3.63
N ARG A 100 19.41 26.56 4.24
CA ARG A 100 19.99 26.65 5.58
C ARG A 100 21.35 25.96 5.63
N TRP A 101 22.32 26.59 6.29
CA TRP A 101 23.70 26.10 6.43
C TRP A 101 23.80 24.71 7.11
N PHE A 102 22.85 24.39 8.00
CA PHE A 102 22.79 23.11 8.73
C PHE A 102 22.42 21.91 7.85
N PHE A 103 21.90 22.08 6.63
CA PHE A 103 21.57 20.95 5.75
C PHE A 103 22.79 20.27 5.14
N TYR A 104 23.92 20.97 5.03
CA TYR A 104 25.11 20.48 4.33
C TYR A 104 25.66 19.16 4.91
N PRO A 105 25.82 19.00 6.25
CA PRO A 105 26.21 17.72 6.85
C PRO A 105 25.21 16.58 6.64
N PHE A 106 23.91 16.85 6.52
CA PHE A 106 22.91 15.81 6.26
C PHE A 106 22.91 15.33 4.82
N VAL A 107 23.19 16.22 3.87
CA VAL A 107 23.37 15.83 2.46
C VAL A 107 24.67 15.06 2.26
N HIS A 108 25.71 15.42 3.01
CA HIS A 108 27.05 14.81 2.95
C HIS A 108 27.31 13.90 4.16
N TRP A 109 26.28 13.26 4.70
CA TRP A 109 26.39 12.47 5.92
C TRP A 109 27.42 11.36 5.81
N TYR A 110 27.60 10.78 4.62
CA TYR A 110 28.65 9.80 4.35
C TYR A 110 30.05 10.38 4.55
N ASP A 111 30.33 11.58 4.02
CA ASP A 111 31.63 12.24 4.15
C ASP A 111 31.91 12.59 5.61
N VAL A 112 30.89 13.06 6.34
CA VAL A 112 30.97 13.35 7.78
C VAL A 112 31.25 12.08 8.59
N LEU A 113 30.53 10.98 8.33
CA LEU A 113 30.78 9.70 9.00
C LEU A 113 32.15 9.11 8.66
N GLY A 114 32.62 9.30 7.42
CA GLY A 114 33.95 8.88 6.99
C GLY A 114 35.08 9.63 7.73
N CYS A 115 34.80 10.84 8.23
CA CYS A 115 35.76 11.68 8.94
C CYS A 115 35.89 11.38 10.44
N ILE A 116 35.08 10.49 11.02
CA ILE A 116 35.14 10.22 12.47
C ILE A 116 36.32 9.27 12.77
N PRO A 117 37.34 9.67 13.56
CA PRO A 117 38.46 8.80 13.91
C PRO A 117 38.00 7.73 14.92
N LEU A 118 37.54 6.59 14.41
CA LEU A 118 37.03 5.48 15.22
C LEU A 118 38.17 4.50 15.53
N GLY A 119 39.17 4.97 16.28
CA GLY A 119 40.44 4.27 16.51
C GLY A 119 40.35 2.93 17.28
N GLY A 120 39.19 2.59 17.86
CA GLY A 120 39.04 1.42 18.74
C GLY A 120 38.29 0.22 18.16
N PHE A 121 37.45 0.40 17.14
CA PHE A 121 36.52 -0.66 16.71
C PHE A 121 36.80 -1.13 15.28
N ARG A 122 37.22 -2.39 15.14
CA ARG A 122 37.54 -3.03 13.84
C ARG A 122 36.36 -2.98 12.86
N LEU A 123 35.14 -3.24 13.33
CA LEU A 123 33.92 -3.20 12.51
C LEU A 123 33.61 -1.79 11.97
N LEU A 124 33.98 -0.74 12.70
CA LEU A 124 33.72 0.64 12.28
C LEU A 124 34.64 1.08 11.12
N ARG A 125 35.74 0.36 10.88
CA ARG A 125 36.58 0.59 9.68
C ARG A 125 35.82 0.28 8.39
N VAL A 126 34.89 -0.67 8.43
CA VAL A 126 34.03 -1.01 7.28
C VAL A 126 33.14 0.17 6.90
N LEU A 127 32.62 0.94 7.87
CA LEU A 127 31.85 2.16 7.61
C LEU A 127 32.69 3.18 6.82
N ARG A 128 33.97 3.33 7.18
CA ARG A 128 34.90 4.22 6.46
C ARG A 128 35.18 3.71 5.05
N VAL A 129 35.41 2.41 4.87
CA VAL A 129 35.55 1.81 3.54
C VAL A 129 34.33 2.12 2.69
N VAL A 130 33.12 1.90 3.22
CA VAL A 130 31.86 2.20 2.51
C VAL A 130 31.74 3.69 2.20
N SER A 131 32.08 4.58 3.13
CA SER A 131 32.06 6.03 2.94
C SER A 131 33.03 6.49 1.82
N LEU A 132 34.29 6.05 1.87
CA LEU A 132 35.31 6.39 0.87
C LEU A 132 34.98 5.79 -0.51
N LEU A 133 34.44 4.58 -0.52
CA LEU A 133 34.00 3.90 -1.73
C LEU A 133 32.79 4.60 -2.36
N ASN A 134 31.85 5.10 -1.54
CA ASN A 134 30.76 5.96 -2.01
C ASN A 134 31.28 7.31 -2.54
N ARG A 135 32.30 7.88 -1.89
CA ARG A 135 32.97 9.10 -2.36
C ARG A 135 33.62 8.89 -3.73
N LEU A 136 34.30 7.76 -3.91
CA LEU A 136 34.91 7.36 -5.17
C LEU A 136 33.87 7.10 -6.28
N HIS A 137 32.71 6.53 -5.91
CA HIS A 137 31.57 6.38 -6.80
C HIS A 137 31.00 7.72 -7.28
N ARG A 138 30.83 8.68 -6.35
CA ARG A 138 30.36 10.04 -6.66
C ARG A 138 31.32 10.78 -7.60
N LEU A 139 32.63 10.52 -7.48
CA LEU A 139 33.67 11.05 -8.36
C LEU A 139 33.73 10.36 -9.74
N ARG A 140 32.82 9.41 -10.03
CA ARG A 140 32.70 8.65 -11.29
C ARG A 140 33.95 7.85 -11.71
N LEU A 141 34.83 7.54 -10.77
CA LEU A 141 36.02 6.72 -11.06
C LEU A 141 35.72 5.22 -10.95
N ILE A 142 34.77 4.84 -10.09
CA ILE A 142 34.35 3.45 -9.90
C ILE A 142 32.82 3.35 -9.84
N ASP A 143 32.23 2.56 -10.72
CA ASP A 143 30.79 2.22 -10.68
C ASP A 143 30.56 1.01 -9.77
N VAL A 144 30.40 1.28 -8.47
CA VAL A 144 30.15 0.27 -7.44
C VAL A 144 28.83 -0.48 -7.68
N THR A 145 27.86 0.19 -8.28
CA THR A 145 26.52 -0.36 -8.59
C THR A 145 26.55 -1.51 -9.60
N LYS A 146 27.62 -1.63 -10.40
CA LYS A 146 27.79 -2.72 -11.38
C LYS A 146 28.41 -3.99 -10.77
N TRP A 147 28.99 -3.89 -9.57
CA TRP A 147 29.69 -5.02 -8.94
C TRP A 147 28.70 -6.13 -8.52
N SER A 148 29.13 -7.38 -8.67
CA SER A 148 28.30 -8.56 -8.32
C SER A 148 27.88 -8.53 -6.84
N SER A 149 28.82 -8.19 -5.95
CA SER A 149 28.58 -8.11 -4.51
C SER A 149 27.53 -7.04 -4.15
N TYR A 150 27.58 -5.86 -4.76
CA TYR A 150 26.59 -4.80 -4.52
C TYR A 150 25.19 -5.23 -4.99
N ARG A 151 25.09 -5.83 -6.18
CA ARG A 151 23.81 -6.35 -6.71
C ARG A 151 23.25 -7.48 -5.85
N PHE A 152 24.11 -8.34 -5.31
CA PHE A 152 23.72 -9.34 -4.32
C PHE A 152 23.12 -8.66 -3.10
N PHE A 153 23.85 -7.79 -2.39
CA PHE A 153 23.33 -7.11 -1.19
C PHE A 153 22.06 -6.31 -1.46
N ALA A 154 21.97 -5.58 -2.58
CA ALA A 154 20.78 -4.83 -2.97
C ALA A 154 19.57 -5.76 -3.15
N LYS A 155 19.73 -6.90 -3.82
CA LYS A 155 18.67 -7.90 -3.97
C LYS A 155 18.14 -8.38 -2.61
N TYR A 156 19.04 -8.76 -1.69
CA TYR A 156 18.60 -9.22 -0.36
C TYR A 156 18.00 -8.10 0.49
N TYR A 157 18.52 -6.88 0.39
CA TYR A 157 17.97 -5.72 1.07
C TYR A 157 16.55 -5.42 0.60
N ASP A 158 16.30 -5.44 -0.71
CA ASP A 158 14.97 -5.23 -1.28
C ASP A 158 13.99 -6.34 -0.85
N ILE A 159 14.42 -7.61 -0.87
CA ILE A 159 13.60 -8.73 -0.37
C ILE A 159 13.27 -8.56 1.13
N LEU A 160 14.25 -8.18 1.95
CA LEU A 160 14.04 -7.95 3.38
C LEU A 160 13.10 -6.78 3.64
N LEU A 161 13.25 -5.67 2.91
CA LEU A 161 12.35 -4.53 3.03
C LEU A 161 10.93 -4.88 2.61
N GLU A 162 10.76 -5.64 1.53
CA GLU A 162 9.45 -6.11 1.08
C GLU A 162 8.80 -7.00 2.16
N GLU A 163 9.53 -7.99 2.68
CA GLU A 163 9.03 -8.88 3.75
C GLU A 163 8.69 -8.12 5.04
N LEU A 164 9.51 -7.12 5.41
CA LEU A 164 9.21 -6.25 6.55
C LEU A 164 7.96 -5.40 6.31
N SER A 165 7.84 -4.80 5.13
CA SER A 165 6.68 -4.00 4.73
C SER A 165 5.40 -4.84 4.72
N ASP A 166 5.43 -6.02 4.12
CA ASP A 166 4.30 -6.96 4.09
C ASP A 166 3.89 -7.37 5.51
N ARG A 167 4.87 -7.67 6.38
CA ARG A 167 4.60 -8.00 7.78
C ARG A 167 3.98 -6.84 8.55
N ILE A 168 4.44 -5.61 8.31
CA ILE A 168 3.85 -4.43 8.93
C ILE A 168 2.43 -4.22 8.41
N ALA A 169 2.21 -4.33 7.10
CA ALA A 169 0.88 -4.21 6.49
C ALA A 169 -0.10 -5.25 7.06
N LEU A 170 0.31 -6.51 7.18
CA LEU A 170 -0.51 -7.57 7.79
C LEU A 170 -0.83 -7.29 9.26
N ARG A 171 0.13 -6.77 10.03
CA ARG A 171 -0.11 -6.37 11.43
C ARG A 171 -1.09 -5.19 11.53
N LEU A 172 -0.93 -4.19 10.66
CA LEU A 172 -1.84 -3.04 10.64
C LEU A 172 -3.26 -3.45 10.25
N LEU A 173 -3.41 -4.26 9.19
CA LEU A 173 -4.69 -4.80 8.77
C LEU A 173 -5.33 -5.67 9.86
N GLY A 174 -4.54 -6.51 10.54
CA GLY A 174 -5.02 -7.30 11.68
C GLY A 174 -5.46 -6.45 12.87
N ASN A 175 -4.74 -5.37 13.18
CA ASN A 175 -5.14 -4.44 14.23
C ASN A 175 -6.44 -3.70 13.89
N VAL A 176 -6.62 -3.29 12.62
CA VAL A 176 -7.87 -2.68 12.15
C VAL A 176 -9.01 -3.70 12.24
N GLN A 177 -8.79 -4.94 11.81
CA GLN A 177 -9.76 -6.03 11.89
C GLN A 177 -10.23 -6.27 13.34
N GLN A 178 -9.30 -6.30 14.29
CA GLN A 178 -9.65 -6.40 15.72
C GLN A 178 -10.44 -5.20 16.23
N GLN A 179 -10.13 -3.98 15.75
CA GLN A 179 -10.90 -2.78 16.12
C GLN A 179 -12.30 -2.78 15.53
N VAL A 180 -12.49 -3.29 14.30
CA VAL A 180 -13.82 -3.45 13.71
C VAL A 180 -14.67 -4.39 14.57
N VAL A 181 -14.11 -5.51 15.02
CA VAL A 181 -14.81 -6.48 15.87
C VAL A 181 -15.06 -5.97 17.29
N ALA A 182 -14.12 -5.18 17.83
CA ALA A 182 -14.19 -4.74 19.23
C ALA A 182 -14.94 -3.42 19.45
N SER A 183 -15.30 -2.67 18.40
CA SER A 183 -15.89 -1.34 18.54
C SER A 183 -17.12 -1.15 17.65
N ASP A 184 -18.28 -1.06 18.28
CA ASP A 184 -19.54 -0.59 17.66
C ASP A 184 -19.41 0.80 17.02
N SER A 185 -18.48 1.63 17.52
CA SER A 185 -18.30 3.03 17.08
C SER A 185 -17.73 3.20 15.66
N LEU A 186 -17.15 2.16 15.07
CA LEU A 186 -16.64 2.22 13.69
C LEU A 186 -17.78 2.00 12.69
N THR A 187 -18.69 1.09 12.99
CA THR A 187 -19.89 0.83 12.19
C THR A 187 -20.79 2.05 12.13
N GLU A 188 -21.04 2.69 13.27
CA GLU A 188 -21.80 3.94 13.35
C GLU A 188 -21.14 5.07 12.52
N ARG A 189 -19.81 5.20 12.56
CA ARG A 189 -19.06 6.17 11.75
C ARG A 189 -19.10 5.87 10.25
N VAL A 190 -19.07 4.61 9.84
CA VAL A 190 -19.19 4.22 8.43
C VAL A 190 -20.60 4.50 7.93
N ILE A 191 -21.61 4.19 8.72
CA ILE A 191 -23.01 4.52 8.44
C ILE A 191 -23.17 6.02 8.22
N ASP A 192 -22.73 6.85 9.17
CA ASP A 192 -22.90 8.29 9.10
C ASP A 192 -22.04 8.96 8.03
N ARG A 193 -20.79 8.54 7.84
CA ARG A 193 -19.86 9.23 6.93
C ARG A 193 -19.86 8.70 5.50
N VAL A 194 -20.29 7.46 5.27
CA VAL A 194 -20.16 6.81 3.96
C VAL A 194 -21.51 6.43 3.36
N LEU A 195 -22.40 5.85 4.16
CA LEU A 195 -23.72 5.39 3.69
C LEU A 195 -24.73 6.54 3.62
N MET A 196 -24.83 7.39 4.66
CA MET A 196 -25.80 8.50 4.68
C MET A 196 -25.67 9.48 3.51
N PRO A 197 -24.46 9.94 3.12
CA PRO A 197 -24.32 10.84 1.97
C PRO A 197 -24.74 10.21 0.64
N ARG A 198 -24.80 8.87 0.57
CA ARG A 198 -25.13 8.10 -0.63
C ARG A 198 -26.53 7.47 -0.59
N LYS A 199 -27.29 7.66 0.50
CA LYS A 199 -28.64 7.10 0.70
C LYS A 199 -29.55 7.33 -0.51
N ALA A 200 -29.66 8.57 -0.98
CA ALA A 200 -30.51 8.91 -2.12
C ALA A 200 -30.12 8.19 -3.42
N GLN A 201 -28.82 8.01 -3.67
CA GLN A 201 -28.34 7.31 -4.87
C GLN A 201 -28.65 5.81 -4.78
N LEU A 202 -28.44 5.20 -3.60
CA LEU A 202 -28.73 3.79 -3.36
C LEU A 202 -30.23 3.49 -3.49
N ILE A 203 -31.09 4.31 -2.88
CA ILE A 203 -32.55 4.16 -3.00
C ILE A 203 -32.99 4.24 -4.46
N HIS A 204 -32.43 5.17 -5.22
CA HIS A 204 -32.76 5.33 -6.63
C HIS A 204 -32.33 4.10 -7.46
N GLU A 205 -31.10 3.61 -7.27
CA GLU A 205 -30.63 2.40 -7.98
C GLU A 205 -31.45 1.16 -7.62
N ILE A 206 -31.76 0.95 -6.34
CA ILE A 206 -32.58 -0.18 -5.88
C ILE A 206 -33.97 -0.09 -6.51
N SER A 207 -34.59 1.09 -6.50
CA SER A 207 -35.93 1.30 -7.07
C SER A 207 -35.96 0.98 -8.57
N GLN A 208 -34.95 1.45 -9.33
CA GLN A 208 -34.84 1.14 -10.76
C GLN A 208 -34.63 -0.35 -11.04
N ARG A 209 -33.75 -1.02 -10.29
CA ARG A 209 -33.49 -2.46 -10.47
C ARG A 209 -34.71 -3.30 -10.09
N LEU A 210 -35.43 -2.90 -9.04
CA LEU A 210 -36.64 -3.57 -8.60
C LEU A 210 -37.76 -3.42 -9.64
N GLU A 211 -37.95 -2.22 -10.20
CA GLU A 211 -38.92 -1.98 -11.28
C GLU A 211 -38.68 -2.91 -12.48
N ALA A 212 -37.43 -3.03 -12.91
CA ALA A 212 -37.05 -3.91 -14.03
C ALA A 212 -37.25 -5.39 -13.69
N THR A 213 -36.88 -5.81 -12.48
CA THR A 213 -36.92 -7.21 -12.06
C THR A 213 -38.34 -7.70 -11.81
N VAL A 214 -39.19 -6.91 -11.17
CA VAL A 214 -40.60 -7.27 -10.93
C VAL A 214 -41.36 -7.34 -12.26
N GLY A 215 -41.13 -6.40 -13.18
CA GLY A 215 -41.72 -6.44 -14.51
C GLY A 215 -41.33 -7.72 -15.28
N GLN A 216 -40.05 -8.08 -15.28
CA GLN A 216 -39.57 -9.31 -15.91
C GLN A 216 -40.10 -10.58 -15.23
N ALA A 217 -40.07 -10.65 -13.91
CA ALA A 217 -40.56 -11.80 -13.14
C ALA A 217 -42.06 -12.02 -13.37
N TYR A 218 -42.85 -10.95 -13.45
CA TYR A 218 -44.26 -11.03 -13.78
C TYR A 218 -44.48 -11.57 -15.20
N GLN A 219 -43.78 -11.03 -16.21
CA GLN A 219 -43.92 -11.50 -17.59
C GLN A 219 -43.55 -12.98 -17.73
N GLN A 220 -42.50 -13.42 -17.04
CA GLN A 220 -42.04 -14.80 -17.07
C GLN A 220 -43.00 -15.77 -16.36
N ASN A 221 -43.62 -15.33 -15.26
CA ASN A 221 -44.50 -16.17 -14.44
C ASN A 221 -46.00 -15.87 -14.60
N ARG A 222 -46.40 -15.06 -15.58
CA ARG A 222 -47.78 -14.58 -15.77
C ARG A 222 -48.82 -15.71 -15.71
N ILE A 223 -48.55 -16.81 -16.40
CA ILE A 223 -49.46 -17.97 -16.47
C ILE A 223 -49.68 -18.58 -15.07
N ALA A 224 -48.60 -18.76 -14.31
CA ALA A 224 -48.66 -19.30 -12.96
C ALA A 224 -49.39 -18.36 -11.99
N ILE A 225 -49.18 -17.05 -12.11
CA ILE A 225 -49.85 -16.03 -11.30
C ILE A 225 -51.35 -16.02 -11.59
N MET A 226 -51.76 -16.04 -12.86
CA MET A 226 -53.18 -16.07 -13.25
C MET A 226 -53.88 -17.34 -12.77
N ALA A 227 -53.21 -18.49 -12.84
CA ALA A 227 -53.73 -19.75 -12.31
C ALA A 227 -53.85 -19.74 -10.78
N ALA A 228 -52.88 -19.15 -10.07
CA ALA A 228 -52.92 -19.01 -8.62
C ALA A 228 -54.06 -18.08 -8.16
N ILE A 229 -54.33 -17.00 -8.89
CA ILE A 229 -55.45 -16.08 -8.61
C ILE A 229 -56.79 -16.80 -8.81
N ASP A 230 -56.93 -17.56 -9.89
CA ASP A 230 -58.17 -18.31 -10.16
C ASP A 230 -58.45 -19.35 -9.05
N ASP A 231 -57.42 -20.08 -8.63
CA ASP A 231 -57.51 -21.03 -7.52
C ASP A 231 -57.83 -20.33 -6.18
N LEU A 232 -57.19 -19.19 -5.90
CA LEU A 232 -57.45 -18.41 -4.68
C LEU A 232 -58.91 -17.93 -4.64
N VAL A 233 -59.39 -17.32 -5.73
CA VAL A 233 -60.78 -16.84 -5.84
C VAL A 233 -61.77 -18.01 -5.73
N SER A 234 -61.47 -19.14 -6.36
CA SER A 234 -62.26 -20.38 -6.26
C SER A 234 -62.37 -20.89 -4.83
N ARG A 235 -61.26 -20.92 -4.09
CA ARG A 235 -61.23 -21.36 -2.68
C ARG A 235 -62.00 -20.40 -1.79
N THR A 236 -61.70 -19.10 -1.88
CA THR A 236 -62.35 -18.08 -1.06
C THR A 236 -63.87 -18.02 -1.29
N LEU A 237 -64.33 -18.20 -2.54
CA LEU A 237 -65.76 -18.24 -2.84
C LEU A 237 -66.44 -19.52 -2.33
N LYS A 238 -65.78 -20.68 -2.37
CA LYS A 238 -66.33 -21.92 -1.82
C LYS A 238 -66.44 -21.89 -0.29
N GLU A 239 -65.52 -21.19 0.36
CA GLU A 239 -65.51 -21.02 1.82
C GLU A 239 -66.46 -19.92 2.31
N SER A 240 -66.93 -19.02 1.43
CA SER A 240 -67.88 -17.96 1.79
C SER A 240 -69.27 -18.51 2.12
N PRO A 241 -69.84 -18.18 3.29
CA PRO A 241 -71.17 -18.63 3.69
C PRO A 241 -72.30 -18.03 2.82
N GLU A 242 -72.06 -16.90 2.18
CA GLU A 242 -72.99 -16.25 1.24
C GLU A 242 -73.14 -17.07 -0.05
N ILE A 243 -72.02 -17.58 -0.59
CA ILE A 243 -72.00 -18.42 -1.80
C ILE A 243 -72.61 -19.79 -1.52
N GLN A 244 -72.37 -20.36 -0.33
CA GLN A 244 -73.00 -21.61 0.08
C GLN A 244 -74.53 -21.49 0.21
N LYS A 245 -75.04 -20.34 0.66
CA LYS A 245 -76.48 -20.05 0.68
C LYS A 245 -77.04 -19.89 -0.74
N LEU A 246 -76.29 -19.22 -1.62
CA LEU A 246 -76.66 -19.05 -3.02
C LEU A 246 -76.78 -20.40 -3.74
N HIS A 247 -75.89 -21.34 -3.44
CA HIS A 247 -75.90 -22.71 -3.98
C HIS A 247 -77.17 -23.52 -3.67
N ARG A 248 -77.92 -23.16 -2.61
CA ARG A 248 -79.16 -23.86 -2.19
C ARG A 248 -80.41 -23.40 -2.95
N LEU A 249 -80.31 -22.34 -3.74
CA LEU A 249 -81.43 -21.82 -4.55
C LEU A 249 -81.56 -22.56 -5.89
N PRO A 250 -82.75 -22.66 -6.49
CA PRO A 250 -82.89 -23.13 -7.87
C PRO A 250 -82.11 -22.19 -8.81
N MET A 251 -81.24 -22.75 -9.66
CA MET A 251 -80.23 -22.02 -10.46
C MET A 251 -79.09 -21.35 -9.65
N GLY A 252 -78.92 -21.72 -8.38
CA GLY A 252 -77.86 -21.18 -7.51
C GLY A 252 -76.44 -21.56 -7.94
N GLN A 253 -76.26 -22.75 -8.50
CA GLN A 253 -74.97 -23.23 -9.04
C GLN A 253 -74.53 -22.41 -10.25
N THR A 254 -75.43 -22.14 -11.21
CA THR A 254 -75.12 -21.34 -12.39
C THR A 254 -74.83 -19.88 -12.03
N ALA A 255 -75.58 -19.31 -11.08
CA ALA A 255 -75.32 -17.96 -10.56
C ALA A 255 -73.97 -17.86 -9.83
N SER A 256 -73.65 -18.85 -8.97
CA SER A 256 -72.37 -18.94 -8.25
C SER A 256 -71.19 -19.06 -9.21
N ASN A 257 -71.29 -19.92 -10.23
CA ASN A 257 -70.23 -20.12 -11.22
C ASN A 257 -70.02 -18.88 -12.10
N ALA A 258 -71.10 -18.21 -12.50
CA ALA A 258 -71.01 -16.94 -13.23
C ALA A 258 -70.35 -15.83 -12.40
N MET A 259 -70.68 -15.75 -11.10
CA MET A 259 -70.07 -14.79 -10.18
C MET A 259 -68.59 -15.10 -9.94
N GLN A 260 -68.23 -16.37 -9.81
CA GLN A 260 -66.83 -16.81 -9.71
C GLN A 260 -66.03 -16.44 -10.95
N ALA A 261 -66.55 -16.74 -12.15
CA ALA A 261 -65.88 -16.38 -13.41
C ALA A 261 -65.72 -14.85 -13.54
N SER A 262 -66.73 -14.07 -13.13
CA SER A 262 -66.65 -12.61 -13.14
C SER A 262 -65.64 -12.07 -12.13
N LEU A 263 -65.61 -12.59 -10.90
CA LEU A 263 -64.68 -12.14 -9.85
C LEU A 263 -63.24 -12.55 -10.16
N SER A 264 -63.03 -13.77 -10.68
CA SER A 264 -61.72 -14.21 -11.18
C SER A 264 -61.27 -13.30 -12.32
N GLY A 265 -62.15 -13.01 -13.29
CA GLY A 265 -61.85 -12.08 -14.39
C GLY A 265 -61.52 -10.65 -13.93
N VAL A 266 -62.21 -10.14 -12.90
CA VAL A 266 -61.91 -8.82 -12.31
C VAL A 266 -60.58 -8.85 -11.56
N ALA A 267 -60.33 -9.88 -10.75
CA ALA A 267 -59.07 -10.03 -10.01
C ALA A 267 -57.87 -10.17 -10.96
N GLN A 268 -58.01 -10.96 -12.02
CA GLN A 268 -56.99 -11.12 -13.06
C GLN A 268 -56.71 -9.80 -13.77
N ARG A 269 -57.75 -9.04 -14.15
CA ARG A 269 -57.58 -7.71 -14.78
C ARG A 269 -56.91 -6.72 -13.85
N LEU A 270 -57.32 -6.67 -12.58
CA LEU A 270 -56.69 -5.80 -11.58
C LEU A 270 -55.21 -6.11 -11.40
N VAL A 271 -54.84 -7.39 -11.37
CA VAL A 271 -53.43 -7.79 -11.28
C VAL A 271 -52.67 -7.45 -12.55
N ASP A 272 -53.26 -7.63 -13.74
CA ASP A 272 -52.63 -7.23 -15.01
C ASP A 272 -52.45 -5.70 -15.09
N GLU A 273 -53.44 -4.91 -14.63
CA GLU A 273 -53.35 -3.45 -14.55
C GLU A 273 -52.28 -3.00 -13.55
N LEU A 274 -52.21 -3.63 -12.37
CA LEU A 274 -51.17 -3.34 -11.38
C LEU A 274 -49.79 -3.70 -11.90
N ALA A 275 -49.64 -4.84 -12.59
CA ALA A 275 -48.38 -5.27 -13.16
C ALA A 275 -47.92 -4.36 -14.30
N GLN A 276 -48.83 -3.87 -15.14
CA GLN A 276 -48.53 -2.86 -16.15
C GLN A 276 -48.23 -1.50 -15.52
N GLY A 277 -48.87 -1.19 -14.39
CA GLY A 277 -48.64 -0.02 -13.56
C GLY A 277 -47.33 -0.03 -12.77
N ILE A 278 -46.52 -1.09 -12.83
CA ILE A 278 -45.19 -1.12 -12.18
C ILE A 278 -44.26 -0.03 -12.76
N HIS A 279 -44.45 0.34 -14.03
CA HIS A 279 -43.71 1.42 -14.69
C HIS A 279 -44.30 2.82 -14.42
N SER A 280 -45.37 2.90 -13.62
CA SER A 280 -46.04 4.16 -13.32
C SER A 280 -45.20 5.02 -12.36
N THR A 281 -45.43 6.33 -12.41
CA THR A 281 -44.72 7.28 -11.54
C THR A 281 -45.16 7.11 -10.08
N GLU A 282 -46.41 6.68 -9.87
CA GLU A 282 -47.04 6.42 -8.58
C GLU A 282 -46.40 5.21 -7.89
N PHE A 283 -46.17 4.12 -8.63
CA PHE A 283 -45.48 2.94 -8.09
C PHE A 283 -44.04 3.27 -7.69
N ARG A 284 -43.33 4.04 -8.51
CA ARG A 284 -41.96 4.50 -8.19
C ARG A 284 -41.93 5.32 -6.91
N GLN A 285 -42.86 6.25 -6.71
CA GLN A 285 -42.95 7.04 -5.48
C GLN A 285 -43.28 6.17 -4.25
N LEU A 286 -44.14 5.16 -4.40
CA LEU A 286 -44.44 4.22 -3.32
C LEU A 286 -43.21 3.39 -2.93
N ILE A 287 -42.46 2.91 -3.93
CA ILE A 287 -41.23 2.13 -3.73
C ILE A 287 -40.15 3.01 -3.11
N GLU A 288 -39.95 4.24 -3.57
CA GLU A 288 -38.97 5.18 -3.00
C GLU A 288 -39.28 5.48 -1.53
N ARG A 289 -40.54 5.76 -1.18
CA ARG A 289 -40.95 5.97 0.23
C ARG A 289 -40.78 4.72 1.08
N THR A 290 -41.13 3.55 0.53
CA THR A 290 -40.97 2.28 1.24
C THR A 290 -39.50 1.95 1.44
N ALA A 291 -38.67 2.14 0.42
CA ALA A 291 -37.21 1.97 0.49
C ALA A 291 -36.59 2.98 1.46
N GLU A 292 -37.04 4.24 1.48
CA GLU A 292 -36.59 5.25 2.43
C GLU A 292 -36.92 4.86 3.87
N SER A 293 -38.17 4.46 4.15
CA SER A 293 -38.58 3.97 5.46
C SER A 293 -37.85 2.69 5.89
N GLY A 294 -37.61 1.77 4.94
CA GLY A 294 -36.86 0.55 5.17
C GLY A 294 -35.40 0.86 5.49
N PHE A 295 -34.78 1.77 4.75
CA PHE A 295 -33.41 2.23 5.00
C PHE A 295 -33.31 2.91 6.37
N ASP A 296 -34.25 3.80 6.72
CA ASP A 296 -34.27 4.45 8.03
C ASP A 296 -34.48 3.46 9.18
N SER A 297 -35.33 2.44 9.00
CA SER A 297 -35.49 1.37 9.99
C SER A 297 -34.24 0.49 10.14
N TRP A 298 -33.56 0.18 9.04
CA TRP A 298 -32.30 -0.59 9.02
C TRP A 298 -31.12 0.16 9.67
N LEU A 299 -31.19 1.50 9.64
CA LEU A 299 -30.22 2.39 10.25
C LEU A 299 -30.54 2.70 11.72
N ALA A 300 -31.83 2.75 12.09
CA ALA A 300 -32.28 3.10 13.42
C ALA A 300 -32.49 1.90 14.36
N VAL A 301 -32.48 0.66 13.84
CA VAL A 301 -32.79 -0.54 14.63
C VAL A 301 -31.79 -1.67 14.35
N ASP A 302 -31.26 -2.19 15.45
CA ASP A 302 -30.61 -3.49 15.69
C ASP A 302 -29.11 -3.68 15.51
N GLU A 303 -28.53 -4.23 16.58
CA GLU A 303 -27.22 -4.91 16.68
C GLU A 303 -26.97 -5.85 15.49
N THR A 304 -28.03 -6.41 14.89
CA THR A 304 -27.94 -7.31 13.72
C THR A 304 -27.41 -6.61 12.46
N SER A 305 -27.82 -5.35 12.21
CA SER A 305 -27.33 -4.54 11.08
C SER A 305 -25.86 -4.17 11.26
N ALA A 306 -25.49 -3.84 12.50
CA ALA A 306 -24.12 -3.55 12.87
C ALA A 306 -23.22 -4.78 12.65
N HIS A 307 -23.69 -5.97 13.03
CA HIS A 307 -22.95 -7.21 12.86
C HIS A 307 -22.73 -7.60 11.39
N VAL A 308 -23.73 -7.40 10.52
CA VAL A 308 -23.56 -7.65 9.07
C VAL A 308 -22.49 -6.71 8.48
N THR A 309 -22.51 -5.44 8.88
CA THR A 309 -21.52 -4.46 8.39
C THR A 309 -20.12 -4.78 8.91
N GLU A 310 -20.00 -5.14 10.18
CA GLU A 310 -18.77 -5.62 10.81
C GLU A 310 -18.19 -6.82 10.05
N GLN A 311 -19.04 -7.80 9.72
CA GLN A 311 -18.64 -9.01 9.03
C GLN A 311 -18.19 -8.73 7.59
N VAL A 312 -18.87 -7.85 6.86
CA VAL A 312 -18.44 -7.43 5.51
C VAL A 312 -17.09 -6.70 5.58
N LEU A 313 -16.89 -5.81 6.55
CA LEU A 313 -15.62 -5.13 6.74
C LEU A 313 -14.49 -6.11 7.12
N TYR A 314 -14.79 -7.09 7.98
CA TYR A 314 -13.89 -8.17 8.33
C TYR A 314 -13.48 -8.96 7.09
N ASP A 315 -14.42 -9.35 6.24
CA ASP A 315 -14.16 -10.12 5.02
C ASP A 315 -13.34 -9.34 4.01
N ILE A 316 -13.59 -8.04 3.84
CA ILE A 316 -12.78 -7.15 2.99
C ILE A 316 -11.34 -7.08 3.52
N LEU A 317 -11.16 -6.92 4.84
CA LEU A 317 -9.84 -6.88 5.45
C LEU A 317 -9.10 -8.23 5.32
N GLU A 318 -9.82 -9.35 5.43
CA GLU A 318 -9.24 -10.67 5.22
C GLU A 318 -8.81 -10.88 3.76
N MET A 319 -9.64 -10.45 2.80
CA MET A 319 -9.30 -10.49 1.38
C MET A 319 -8.06 -9.64 1.07
N LEU A 320 -7.93 -8.44 1.67
CA LEU A 320 -6.75 -7.60 1.53
C LEU A 320 -5.50 -8.25 2.16
N LYS A 321 -5.63 -8.90 3.32
CA LYS A 321 -4.54 -9.64 3.95
C LYS A 321 -4.04 -10.77 3.06
N ASP A 322 -4.94 -11.50 2.41
CA ASP A 322 -4.57 -12.59 1.50
C ASP A 322 -3.85 -12.09 0.25
N GLN A 323 -4.23 -10.92 -0.26
CA GLN A 323 -3.49 -10.28 -1.36
C GLN A 323 -2.08 -9.83 -0.94
N VAL A 324 -1.90 -9.32 0.28
CA VAL A 324 -0.59 -8.92 0.82
C VAL A 324 0.28 -10.14 1.14
N ARG A 325 -0.31 -11.27 1.54
CA ARG A 325 0.41 -12.54 1.75
C ARG A 325 1.03 -13.10 0.47
N GLN A 326 0.52 -12.72 -0.71
CA GLN A 326 1.14 -13.08 -1.99
C GLN A 326 2.42 -12.28 -2.19
N GLN A 327 3.55 -12.86 -1.76
CA GLN A 327 4.90 -12.30 -1.87
C GLN A 327 5.28 -12.04 -3.34
N ARG A 328 5.21 -10.78 -3.76
CA ARG A 328 5.44 -10.36 -5.16
C ARG A 328 6.90 -10.53 -5.60
N TRP A 329 7.85 -10.57 -4.67
CA TRP A 329 9.26 -10.81 -4.98
C TRP A 329 9.55 -12.23 -5.48
N LYS A 330 8.74 -13.24 -5.12
CA LYS A 330 8.94 -14.63 -5.60
C LYS A 330 8.86 -14.72 -7.12
N GLY A 331 7.84 -14.09 -7.72
CA GLY A 331 7.70 -14.04 -9.19
C GLY A 331 8.65 -13.08 -9.92
N ARG A 332 9.47 -12.31 -9.20
CA ARG A 332 10.42 -11.33 -9.78
C ARG A 332 11.84 -11.87 -9.89
N TYR A 333 12.15 -12.93 -9.13
CA TYR A 333 13.48 -13.51 -9.01
C TYR A 333 13.52 -15.04 -9.21
N GLU A 334 12.36 -15.67 -9.46
CA GLU A 334 12.26 -16.90 -10.28
C GLU A 334 12.48 -16.57 -11.76
#